data_AF-A0A7S4NQR1-F1
#
_entry.id   AF-A0A7S4NQR1-F1
#
_cell.length_a   1.000
_cell.length_b   1.000
_cell.length_c   1.000
_cell.angle_alpha   90.00
_cell.angle_beta   90.00
_cell.angle_gamma   90.00
#
_symmetry.space_group_name_H-M   'P 1'
#
loop_
_entity.id
_entity.type
_entity.pdbx_description
1 polymer ?
#
loop_
_entity_poly.entity_id
_entity_poly.type
_entity_poly.pdbx_seq_one_letter_code
_entity_poly.pdbx_strand_id
1 'polypeptide(L)'
;RERKRERERERERESEREREMAEKAAVVCKEVLQGLDDDVLEYISGVVLDDDQILPKEELVEVVAPLLVSSEFVSDEAEAEAVATRLWDALHNAEGVNKEKKPDVVLLKNAVLMGGKEPEEESVAKLVDVKVDPMLKRRGGNAFACATQEEEIDVHSKAAIAKARLDAKAEAKRQAAKQEHERQMLAMEEELEQARRSVALSRIAGDAAGEISVVESECFDLPNPGGGENLLEDANIRLVSGHRYGLIGRNGKGKSTLLRWIAARRVKGFPSLMSMHYVAQEIPLAAINEGIHPVDMVLKADIERELLLERQKTLERDAMSDGGTSHESALKLADVVERLMAIDADGSEGRARAMLVSLGFSEELLSRPMKALSGGWRVRVALAAALFAKPDILLLDEVGGEEEKEEQEVEILILQPTNHLSI
;
A
#
# COMPACT_ATOMS: atom_id res chain seq x y z
N ARG A 1 -21.41 -23.61 14.00
CA ARG A 1 -20.69 -24.82 14.47
C ARG A 1 -20.44 -25.78 13.31
N GLU A 2 -21.45 -26.14 12.53
CA GLU A 2 -21.30 -27.00 11.34
C GLU A 2 -20.46 -26.33 10.23
N ARG A 3 -20.76 -25.07 9.89
CA ARG A 3 -19.92 -24.24 9.00
C ARG A 3 -18.46 -24.04 9.48
N LYS A 4 -18.21 -24.13 10.79
CA LYS A 4 -16.84 -24.00 11.35
C LYS A 4 -16.06 -25.31 11.14
N ARG A 5 -16.72 -26.46 11.34
CA ARG A 5 -16.16 -27.80 11.09
C ARG A 5 -15.95 -28.09 9.61
N GLU A 6 -16.80 -27.55 8.75
CA GLU A 6 -16.66 -27.66 7.30
C GLU A 6 -15.44 -26.86 6.81
N ARG A 7 -15.28 -25.63 7.30
CA ARG A 7 -14.09 -24.79 7.02
C ARG A 7 -12.79 -25.36 7.59
N GLU A 8 -12.81 -25.95 8.78
CA GLU A 8 -11.64 -26.63 9.35
C GLU A 8 -11.20 -27.82 8.48
N ARG A 9 -12.15 -28.59 7.94
CA ARG A 9 -11.86 -29.70 7.01
C ARG A 9 -11.37 -29.23 5.64
N GLU A 10 -11.82 -28.07 5.18
CA GLU A 10 -11.31 -27.46 3.95
C GLU A 10 -9.86 -26.99 4.14
N ARG A 11 -9.55 -26.33 5.27
CA ARG A 11 -8.19 -25.90 5.63
C ARG A 11 -7.21 -27.07 5.78
N GLU A 12 -7.65 -28.18 6.41
CA GLU A 12 -6.83 -29.39 6.52
C GLU A 12 -6.51 -29.97 5.13
N ARG A 13 -7.48 -29.99 4.21
CA ARG A 13 -7.29 -30.48 2.84
C ARG A 13 -6.44 -29.55 1.99
N GLU A 14 -6.49 -28.26 2.23
CA GLU A 14 -5.67 -27.25 1.55
C GLU A 14 -4.21 -27.36 2.01
N SER A 15 -3.97 -27.42 3.32
CA SER A 15 -2.63 -27.62 3.89
C SER A 15 -2.00 -28.96 3.49
N GLU A 16 -2.79 -30.04 3.36
CA GLU A 16 -2.28 -31.32 2.84
C GLU A 16 -1.86 -31.22 1.37
N ARG A 17 -2.56 -30.42 0.56
CA ARG A 17 -2.23 -30.21 -0.86
C ARG A 17 -0.99 -29.35 -1.05
N GLU A 18 -0.86 -28.28 -0.28
CA GLU A 18 0.34 -27.41 -0.26
C GLU A 18 1.59 -28.25 0.01
N ARG A 19 1.53 -29.13 1.01
CA ARG A 19 2.64 -30.03 1.36
C ARG A 19 2.96 -31.02 0.25
N GLU A 20 1.94 -31.63 -0.35
CA GLU A 20 2.13 -32.59 -1.45
C GLU A 20 2.74 -31.91 -2.69
N MET A 21 2.36 -30.66 -2.97
CA MET A 21 2.91 -29.88 -4.08
C MET A 21 4.36 -29.45 -3.82
N ALA A 22 4.66 -28.96 -2.62
CA ALA A 22 6.01 -28.59 -2.22
C ALA A 22 6.97 -29.79 -2.29
N GLU A 23 6.52 -30.98 -1.85
CA GLU A 23 7.32 -32.21 -1.93
C GLU A 23 7.62 -32.60 -3.39
N LYS A 24 6.64 -32.49 -4.29
CA LYS A 24 6.83 -32.75 -5.72
C LYS A 24 7.77 -31.74 -6.37
N ALA A 25 7.63 -30.45 -6.06
CA ALA A 25 8.52 -29.42 -6.57
C ALA A 25 9.97 -29.65 -6.09
N ALA A 26 10.17 -30.02 -4.83
CA ALA A 26 11.49 -30.35 -4.29
C ALA A 26 12.14 -31.55 -5.00
N VAL A 27 11.36 -32.58 -5.36
CA VAL A 27 11.86 -33.72 -6.16
C VAL A 27 12.34 -33.26 -7.54
N VAL A 28 11.56 -32.42 -8.23
CA VAL A 28 11.94 -31.89 -9.55
C VAL A 28 13.18 -30.99 -9.45
N CYS A 29 13.26 -30.13 -8.45
CA CYS A 29 14.45 -29.31 -8.18
C CYS A 29 15.69 -30.18 -7.97
N LYS A 30 15.57 -31.28 -7.22
CA LYS A 30 16.65 -32.24 -6.98
C LYS A 30 17.09 -32.99 -8.22
N GLU A 31 16.16 -33.30 -9.12
CA GLU A 31 16.47 -33.96 -10.38
C GLU A 31 17.19 -33.06 -11.37
N VAL A 32 16.82 -31.77 -11.43
CA VAL A 32 17.38 -30.79 -12.38
C VAL A 32 18.71 -30.19 -11.87
N LEU A 33 18.82 -29.92 -10.56
CA LEU A 33 19.97 -29.26 -9.93
C LEU A 33 20.88 -30.26 -9.21
N GLN A 34 21.25 -31.34 -9.90
CA GLN A 34 22.12 -32.37 -9.33
C GLN A 34 23.52 -31.81 -9.03
N GLY A 35 23.94 -31.89 -7.77
CA GLY A 35 25.27 -31.44 -7.32
C GLY A 35 25.29 -30.03 -6.71
N LEU A 36 24.13 -29.39 -6.56
CA LEU A 36 23.97 -28.17 -5.77
C LEU A 36 23.95 -28.51 -4.27
N ASP A 37 24.44 -27.60 -3.42
CA ASP A 37 24.39 -27.74 -1.97
C ASP A 37 22.95 -27.91 -1.46
N ASP A 38 22.76 -28.83 -0.52
CA ASP A 38 21.43 -29.19 0.01
C ASP A 38 20.69 -27.96 0.58
N ASP A 39 21.41 -27.02 1.21
CA ASP A 39 20.84 -25.79 1.79
C ASP A 39 20.31 -24.83 0.71
N VAL A 40 21.04 -24.70 -0.41
CA VAL A 40 20.63 -23.85 -1.54
C VAL A 40 19.49 -24.50 -2.30
N LEU A 41 19.49 -25.83 -2.40
CA LEU A 41 18.43 -26.61 -3.03
C LEU A 41 17.11 -26.53 -2.26
N GLU A 42 17.16 -26.59 -0.92
CA GLU A 42 16.01 -26.37 -0.05
C GLU A 42 15.44 -24.96 -0.27
N TYR A 43 16.31 -23.94 -0.32
CA TYR A 43 15.89 -22.56 -0.58
C TYR A 43 15.22 -22.40 -1.95
N ILE A 44 15.83 -22.89 -3.03
CA ILE A 44 15.26 -22.81 -4.39
C ILE A 44 13.92 -23.53 -4.44
N SER A 45 13.79 -24.71 -3.82
CA SER A 45 12.53 -25.46 -3.80
C SER A 45 11.38 -24.70 -3.12
N GLY A 46 11.68 -23.88 -2.11
CA GLY A 46 10.69 -23.04 -1.43
C GLY A 46 10.33 -21.77 -2.19
N VAL A 47 11.20 -21.29 -3.08
CA VAL A 47 11.02 -20.04 -3.84
C VAL A 47 10.31 -20.26 -5.17
N VAL A 48 10.41 -21.46 -5.74
CA VAL A 48 9.81 -21.84 -7.03
C VAL A 48 8.26 -21.78 -7.04
N LEU A 49 7.63 -21.86 -5.87
CA LEU A 49 6.18 -21.87 -5.70
C LEU A 49 5.69 -20.57 -5.03
N ASP A 50 4.62 -19.99 -5.57
CA ASP A 50 3.85 -18.87 -5.00
C ASP A 50 2.37 -19.28 -4.92
N ASP A 51 1.78 -19.30 -3.72
CA ASP A 51 0.38 -19.70 -3.46
C ASP A 51 -0.08 -20.95 -4.26
N ASP A 52 0.65 -22.07 -4.14
CA ASP A 52 0.42 -23.34 -4.86
C ASP A 52 0.51 -23.24 -6.39
N GLN A 53 1.28 -22.28 -6.91
CA GLN A 53 1.53 -22.12 -8.36
C GLN A 53 3.01 -21.97 -8.63
N ILE A 54 3.46 -22.52 -9.77
CA ILE A 54 4.83 -22.31 -10.24
C ILE A 54 4.96 -20.84 -10.68
N LEU A 55 6.05 -20.17 -10.27
CA LEU A 55 6.36 -18.83 -10.74
C LEU A 55 6.32 -18.71 -12.28
N PRO A 56 5.91 -17.55 -12.83
CA PRO A 56 6.08 -17.24 -14.24
C PRO A 56 7.53 -17.45 -14.70
N LYS A 57 7.72 -17.81 -15.97
CA LYS A 57 9.05 -18.17 -16.50
C LYS A 57 10.06 -17.06 -16.30
N GLU A 58 9.67 -15.82 -16.54
CA GLU A 58 10.53 -14.65 -16.40
C GLU A 58 10.95 -14.42 -14.94
N GLU A 59 10.01 -14.56 -14.00
CA GLU A 59 10.25 -14.33 -12.56
C GLU A 59 11.10 -15.45 -11.96
N LEU A 60 10.85 -16.71 -12.33
CA LEU A 60 11.67 -17.84 -11.88
C LEU A 60 13.12 -17.68 -12.34
N VAL A 61 13.35 -17.25 -13.58
CA VAL A 61 14.70 -17.03 -14.12
C VAL A 61 15.40 -15.89 -13.40
N GLU A 62 14.72 -14.76 -13.15
CA GLU A 62 15.28 -13.62 -12.39
C GLU A 62 15.71 -14.00 -10.98
N VAL A 63 14.97 -14.90 -10.32
CA VAL A 63 15.27 -15.29 -8.93
C VAL A 63 16.30 -16.41 -8.84
N VAL A 64 16.19 -17.43 -9.71
CA VAL A 64 17.03 -18.64 -9.63
C VAL A 64 18.39 -18.44 -10.28
N ALA A 65 18.50 -17.72 -11.41
CA ALA A 65 19.77 -17.59 -12.13
C ALA A 65 20.88 -16.93 -11.28
N PRO A 66 20.64 -15.84 -10.51
CA PRO A 66 21.66 -15.27 -9.63
C PRO A 66 22.11 -16.20 -8.51
N LEU A 67 21.19 -17.04 -7.99
CA LEU A 67 21.49 -18.00 -6.93
C LEU A 67 22.44 -19.10 -7.44
N LEU A 68 22.21 -19.60 -8.66
CA LEU A 68 23.07 -20.59 -9.30
C LEU A 68 24.50 -20.05 -9.51
N VAL A 69 24.64 -18.79 -9.89
CA VAL A 69 25.96 -18.13 -10.02
C VAL A 69 26.61 -17.94 -8.65
N SER A 70 25.85 -17.50 -7.64
CA SER A 70 26.38 -17.26 -6.28
C SER A 70 26.82 -18.53 -5.55
N SER A 71 26.20 -19.68 -5.89
CA SER A 71 26.54 -20.99 -5.35
C SER A 71 27.72 -21.68 -6.05
N GLU A 72 28.40 -20.98 -6.98
CA GLU A 72 29.45 -21.53 -7.85
C GLU A 72 29.01 -22.74 -8.70
N PHE A 73 27.69 -23.00 -8.79
CA PHE A 73 27.13 -24.10 -9.57
C PHE A 73 27.29 -23.87 -11.08
N VAL A 74 27.25 -22.60 -11.51
CA VAL A 74 27.46 -22.17 -12.89
C VAL A 74 28.32 -20.91 -12.91
N SER A 75 29.32 -20.87 -13.79
CA SER A 75 30.25 -19.74 -13.90
C SER A 75 29.74 -18.59 -14.78
N ASP A 76 28.86 -18.90 -15.74
CA ASP A 76 28.35 -17.95 -16.73
C ASP A 76 26.84 -17.67 -16.51
N GLU A 77 26.48 -16.39 -16.51
CA GLU A 77 25.10 -15.92 -16.30
C GLU A 77 24.13 -16.47 -17.36
N ALA A 78 24.57 -16.57 -18.62
CA ALA A 78 23.77 -17.14 -19.71
C ALA A 78 23.51 -18.66 -19.53
N GLU A 79 24.44 -19.38 -18.91
CA GLU A 79 24.25 -20.79 -18.58
C GLU A 79 23.29 -20.95 -17.39
N ALA A 80 23.35 -20.04 -16.41
CA ALA A 80 22.43 -20.01 -15.27
C ALA A 80 20.99 -19.75 -15.71
N GLU A 81 20.75 -18.82 -16.64
CA GLU A 81 19.44 -18.57 -17.23
C GLU A 81 18.90 -19.79 -18.01
N ALA A 82 19.78 -20.52 -18.72
CA ALA A 82 19.42 -21.72 -19.43
C ALA A 82 19.04 -22.87 -18.48
N VAL A 83 19.73 -23.01 -17.35
CA VAL A 83 19.40 -23.99 -16.30
C VAL A 83 18.09 -23.64 -15.62
N ALA A 84 17.87 -22.36 -15.26
CA ALA A 84 16.62 -21.88 -14.68
C ALA A 84 15.42 -22.08 -15.64
N THR A 85 15.63 -21.86 -16.94
CA THR A 85 14.62 -22.14 -17.97
C THR A 85 14.28 -23.63 -18.04
N ARG A 86 15.28 -24.52 -17.98
CA ARG A 86 15.04 -25.98 -17.95
C ARG A 86 14.33 -26.43 -16.68
N LEU A 87 14.65 -25.82 -15.54
CA LEU A 87 13.96 -26.06 -14.28
C LEU A 87 12.48 -25.70 -14.40
N TRP A 88 12.16 -24.54 -14.96
CA TRP A 88 10.78 -24.12 -15.21
C TRP A 88 10.02 -25.09 -16.12
N ASP A 89 10.64 -25.52 -17.23
CA ASP A 89 10.05 -26.51 -18.15
C ASP A 89 9.83 -27.87 -17.45
N ALA A 90 10.75 -28.31 -16.59
CA ALA A 90 10.63 -29.56 -15.84
C ALA A 90 9.49 -29.50 -14.81
N LEU A 91 9.35 -28.37 -14.10
CA LEU A 91 8.27 -28.15 -13.14
C LEU A 91 6.89 -28.11 -13.84
N HIS A 92 6.81 -27.47 -15.01
CA HIS A 92 5.56 -27.39 -15.78
C HIS A 92 5.15 -28.73 -16.41
N ASN A 93 6.12 -29.61 -16.71
CA ASN A 93 5.88 -30.93 -17.28
C ASN A 93 5.69 -32.04 -16.21
N ALA A 94 5.94 -31.75 -14.93
CA ALA A 94 5.76 -32.71 -13.84
C ALA A 94 4.27 -32.95 -13.53
N GLU A 95 3.87 -34.23 -13.48
CA GLU A 95 2.48 -34.61 -13.17
C GLU A 95 2.09 -34.19 -11.73
N GLY A 96 0.99 -33.43 -11.60
CA GLY A 96 0.43 -33.02 -10.31
C GLY A 96 0.88 -31.66 -9.77
N VAL A 97 1.84 -30.99 -10.42
CA VAL A 97 2.20 -29.57 -10.14
C VAL A 97 1.40 -28.61 -11.04
N ASN A 98 0.88 -29.12 -12.16
CA ASN A 98 0.10 -28.32 -13.11
C ASN A 98 -1.40 -28.35 -12.78
N LYS A 99 -1.91 -27.23 -12.26
CA LYS A 99 -3.23 -26.74 -12.65
C LYS A 99 -3.04 -25.35 -13.24
N GLU A 100 -2.95 -25.28 -14.56
CA GLU A 100 -3.61 -24.17 -15.25
C GLU A 100 -5.07 -24.15 -14.77
N LYS A 101 -5.36 -23.34 -13.74
CA LYS A 101 -6.66 -22.67 -13.70
C LYS A 101 -6.66 -21.85 -14.99
N LYS A 102 -7.33 -22.39 -16.03
CA LYS A 102 -7.94 -21.51 -17.03
C LYS A 102 -8.51 -20.34 -16.24
N PRO A 103 -8.17 -19.08 -16.57
CA PRO A 103 -8.68 -17.97 -15.81
C PRO A 103 -10.20 -18.14 -15.78
N ASP A 104 -10.76 -18.27 -14.57
CA ASP A 104 -12.20 -18.20 -14.32
C ASP A 104 -12.67 -16.75 -14.54
N VAL A 105 -12.22 -16.14 -15.65
CA VAL A 105 -13.05 -15.18 -16.36
C VAL A 105 -14.07 -16.03 -17.07
N VAL A 106 -15.17 -16.32 -16.35
CA VAL A 106 -16.43 -16.58 -17.01
C VAL A 106 -16.73 -15.30 -17.80
N LEU A 107 -16.32 -15.29 -19.08
CA LEU A 107 -16.96 -14.44 -20.07
C LEU A 107 -18.44 -14.76 -19.93
N LEU A 108 -19.21 -13.81 -19.42
CA LEU A 108 -20.66 -13.84 -19.47
C LEU A 108 -21.02 -14.04 -20.95
N LYS A 109 -21.28 -15.29 -21.34
CA LYS A 109 -21.58 -15.65 -22.72
C LYS A 109 -22.88 -15.01 -23.21
N ASN A 110 -23.69 -14.52 -22.28
CA ASN A 110 -24.87 -13.73 -22.56
C ASN A 110 -24.77 -12.41 -21.79
N ALA A 111 -24.82 -11.28 -22.50
CA ALA A 111 -25.24 -10.03 -21.89
C ALA A 111 -26.60 -10.30 -21.23
N VAL A 112 -26.70 -10.09 -19.92
CA VAL A 112 -27.98 -10.14 -19.22
C VAL A 112 -28.82 -8.97 -19.73
N LEU A 113 -29.64 -9.25 -20.74
CA LEU A 113 -30.75 -8.38 -21.12
C LEU A 113 -31.79 -8.48 -20.01
N MET A 114 -31.92 -7.40 -19.23
CA MET A 114 -33.06 -7.17 -18.36
C MET A 114 -34.34 -7.17 -19.21
N GLY A 115 -34.98 -8.34 -19.33
CA GLY A 115 -36.33 -8.47 -19.86
C GLY A 115 -36.55 -9.63 -20.84
N GLY A 116 -37.19 -10.70 -20.35
CA GLY A 116 -38.19 -11.45 -21.12
C GLY A 116 -37.77 -12.81 -21.71
N LYS A 117 -38.26 -13.87 -21.05
CA LYS A 117 -38.54 -15.26 -21.50
C LYS A 117 -37.39 -16.12 -22.07
N GLU A 118 -37.14 -17.23 -21.38
CA GLU A 118 -36.27 -18.35 -21.76
C GLU A 118 -36.78 -19.10 -23.02
N PRO A 119 -35.87 -19.65 -23.83
CA PRO A 119 -36.11 -20.93 -24.47
C PRO A 119 -34.95 -21.94 -24.31
N GLU A 120 -35.32 -23.19 -24.58
CA GLU A 120 -34.72 -24.46 -24.20
C GLU A 120 -33.38 -24.80 -24.89
N GLU A 121 -32.65 -25.70 -24.24
CA GLU A 121 -31.37 -26.29 -24.68
C GLU A 121 -31.54 -27.21 -25.89
N GLU A 122 -30.95 -26.85 -27.04
CA GLU A 122 -30.36 -27.81 -27.99
C GLU A 122 -29.64 -27.05 -29.11
N SER A 123 -28.48 -27.57 -29.54
CA SER A 123 -27.64 -27.16 -30.69
C SER A 123 -26.59 -26.05 -30.48
N VAL A 124 -25.49 -26.38 -29.80
CA VAL A 124 -24.18 -25.69 -30.00
C VAL A 124 -23.12 -26.71 -30.38
N ALA A 125 -23.26 -27.27 -31.57
CA ALA A 125 -22.22 -28.05 -32.26
C ALA A 125 -22.29 -27.74 -33.76
N LYS A 126 -21.75 -26.59 -34.15
CA LYS A 126 -21.25 -26.21 -35.50
C LYS A 126 -21.10 -24.70 -35.55
N LEU A 127 -19.87 -24.20 -35.51
CA LEU A 127 -19.44 -22.94 -36.16
C LEU A 127 -17.94 -22.71 -35.88
N VAL A 128 -17.11 -23.54 -36.50
CA VAL A 128 -15.76 -23.15 -36.93
C VAL A 128 -15.70 -23.54 -38.41
N ASP A 129 -16.07 -22.59 -39.26
CA ASP A 129 -15.68 -22.50 -40.68
C ASP A 129 -16.37 -21.27 -41.26
N VAL A 130 -15.69 -20.12 -41.20
CA VAL A 130 -16.07 -18.97 -42.02
C VAL A 130 -15.33 -19.08 -43.34
N LYS A 131 -16.00 -19.74 -44.31
CA LYS A 131 -15.76 -19.49 -45.73
C LYS A 131 -16.20 -18.07 -46.04
N VAL A 132 -15.29 -17.29 -46.62
CA VAL A 132 -15.59 -16.01 -47.26
C VAL A 132 -16.29 -16.33 -48.58
N ASP A 133 -17.54 -15.87 -48.77
CA ASP A 133 -18.21 -15.91 -50.07
C ASP A 133 -18.50 -14.49 -50.61
N PRO A 134 -18.35 -14.28 -51.93
CA PRO A 134 -18.26 -12.96 -52.55
C PRO A 134 -19.58 -12.58 -53.21
N MET A 135 -20.32 -11.59 -52.69
CA MET A 135 -21.42 -11.00 -53.48
C MET A 135 -21.89 -9.65 -52.94
N LEU A 136 -21.32 -8.55 -53.44
CA LEU A 136 -22.06 -7.30 -53.60
C LEU A 136 -21.43 -6.42 -54.69
N LYS A 137 -21.88 -6.62 -55.94
CA LYS A 137 -21.74 -5.63 -57.02
C LYS A 137 -23.07 -4.88 -57.16
N ARG A 138 -23.01 -3.54 -57.13
CA ARG A 138 -23.71 -2.54 -57.97
C ARG A 138 -24.38 -1.40 -57.19
N ARG A 139 -23.70 -0.24 -57.25
CA ARG A 139 -24.16 1.17 -57.43
C ARG A 139 -23.06 2.00 -56.78
N GLY A 140 -22.16 2.69 -57.48
CA GLY A 140 -22.30 3.49 -58.69
C GLY A 140 -21.71 4.85 -58.32
N GLY A 141 -20.60 5.26 -58.94
CA GLY A 141 -20.04 6.61 -58.79
C GLY A 141 -18.56 6.67 -58.40
N ASN A 142 -17.74 6.95 -59.42
CA ASN A 142 -16.38 7.52 -59.39
C ASN A 142 -15.23 6.70 -58.79
N ALA A 143 -14.65 5.90 -59.69
CA ALA A 143 -13.29 5.40 -59.61
C ALA A 143 -12.27 6.56 -59.66
N PHE A 144 -11.50 6.73 -58.59
CA PHE A 144 -10.10 7.12 -58.71
C PHE A 144 -9.29 5.84 -58.53
N ALA A 145 -8.69 5.39 -59.62
CA ALA A 145 -7.83 4.22 -59.64
C ALA A 145 -6.56 4.52 -58.83
N CYS A 146 -6.22 3.65 -57.88
CA CYS A 146 -4.82 3.40 -57.55
C CYS A 146 -4.65 1.90 -57.38
N ALA A 147 -3.64 1.42 -58.08
CA ALA A 147 -3.23 0.05 -58.34
C ALA A 147 -3.48 -0.96 -57.20
N THR A 148 -4.01 -2.11 -57.59
CA THR A 148 -3.74 -3.39 -56.94
C THR A 148 -2.23 -3.65 -56.96
N GLN A 149 -1.59 -3.50 -55.82
CA GLN A 149 -0.42 -4.30 -55.48
C GLN A 149 -0.85 -5.17 -54.30
N GLU A 150 -0.95 -6.48 -54.56
CA GLU A 150 -0.99 -7.48 -53.51
C GLU A 150 0.40 -7.47 -52.85
N GLU A 151 0.57 -6.64 -51.83
CA GLU A 151 1.67 -6.82 -50.89
C GLU A 151 1.33 -8.03 -50.01
N GLU A 152 2.16 -9.06 -50.08
CA GLU A 152 2.19 -10.13 -49.08
C GLU A 152 2.40 -9.49 -47.70
N ILE A 153 1.32 -9.33 -46.94
CA ILE A 153 1.40 -8.86 -45.55
C ILE A 153 2.01 -9.99 -44.73
N ASP A 154 3.32 -9.88 -44.55
CA ASP A 154 4.20 -10.71 -43.76
C ASP A 154 3.56 -11.08 -42.40
N VAL A 155 3.48 -12.38 -42.10
CA VAL A 155 2.84 -12.92 -40.88
C VAL A 155 3.54 -12.39 -39.61
N HIS A 156 4.81 -11.99 -39.72
CA HIS A 156 5.56 -11.34 -38.65
C HIS A 156 5.02 -9.94 -38.27
N SER A 157 4.44 -9.19 -39.22
CA SER A 157 3.87 -7.86 -38.97
C SER A 157 2.59 -7.90 -38.13
N LYS A 158 1.74 -8.93 -38.32
CA LYS A 158 0.50 -9.11 -37.54
C LYS A 158 0.76 -9.55 -36.11
N ALA A 159 1.76 -10.41 -35.89
CA ALA A 159 2.19 -10.83 -34.55
C ALA A 159 2.81 -9.66 -33.76
N ALA A 160 3.61 -8.81 -34.42
CA ALA A 160 4.17 -7.61 -33.81
C ALA A 160 3.08 -6.60 -33.37
N ILE A 161 2.07 -6.38 -34.21
CA ILE A 161 0.92 -5.52 -33.89
C ILE A 161 0.08 -6.09 -32.73
N ALA A 162 -0.07 -7.42 -32.65
CA ALA A 162 -0.78 -8.07 -31.55
C ALA A 162 -0.01 -7.98 -30.22
N LYS A 163 1.32 -8.17 -30.24
CA LYS A 163 2.20 -8.03 -29.08
C LYS A 163 2.18 -6.59 -28.55
N ALA A 164 2.36 -5.60 -29.43
CA ALA A 164 2.29 -4.19 -29.06
C ALA A 164 0.93 -3.78 -28.46
N ARG A 165 -0.18 -4.38 -28.90
CA ARG A 165 -1.52 -4.15 -28.30
C ARG A 165 -1.66 -4.77 -26.91
N LEU A 166 -1.06 -5.93 -26.66
CA LEU A 166 -1.05 -6.56 -25.33
C LEU A 166 -0.17 -5.79 -24.36
N ASP A 167 1.01 -5.36 -24.80
CA ASP A 167 1.93 -4.54 -24.02
C ASP A 167 1.29 -3.18 -23.66
N ALA A 168 0.68 -2.50 -24.65
CA ALA A 168 -0.05 -1.25 -24.40
C ALA A 168 -1.25 -1.44 -23.46
N LYS A 169 -1.94 -2.60 -23.51
CA LYS A 169 -3.04 -2.92 -22.60
C LYS A 169 -2.54 -3.24 -21.19
N ALA A 170 -1.39 -3.89 -21.05
CA ALA A 170 -0.74 -4.16 -19.77
C ALA A 170 -0.21 -2.87 -19.12
N GLU A 171 0.43 -1.99 -19.90
CA GLU A 171 0.86 -0.66 -19.46
C GLU A 171 -0.32 0.21 -19.04
N ALA A 172 -1.41 0.23 -19.83
CA ALA A 172 -2.63 0.96 -19.46
C ALA A 172 -3.25 0.42 -18.16
N LYS A 173 -3.26 -0.91 -17.96
CA LYS A 173 -3.74 -1.53 -16.71
C LYS A 173 -2.84 -1.18 -15.52
N ARG A 174 -1.52 -1.19 -15.68
CA ARG A 174 -0.56 -0.79 -14.64
C ARG A 174 -0.71 0.70 -14.28
N GLN A 175 -0.86 1.57 -15.28
CA GLN A 175 -1.10 2.99 -15.05
C GLN A 175 -2.44 3.24 -14.35
N ALA A 176 -3.50 2.54 -14.73
CA ALA A 176 -4.80 2.63 -14.06
C ALA A 176 -4.72 2.15 -12.60
N ALA A 177 -4.07 1.02 -12.33
CA ALA A 177 -3.87 0.51 -10.98
C ALA A 177 -3.03 1.47 -10.11
N LYS A 178 -1.99 2.09 -10.69
CA LYS A 178 -1.18 3.10 -10.01
C LYS A 178 -2.00 4.34 -9.67
N GLN A 179 -2.80 4.85 -10.60
CA GLN A 179 -3.69 6.00 -10.36
C GLN A 179 -4.75 5.71 -9.31
N GLU A 180 -5.32 4.51 -9.32
CA GLU A 180 -6.29 4.09 -8.32
C GLU A 180 -5.65 3.99 -6.92
N HIS A 181 -4.45 3.41 -6.84
CA HIS A 181 -3.67 3.37 -5.60
C HIS A 181 -3.34 4.77 -5.08
N GLU A 182 -2.85 5.67 -5.93
CA GLU A 182 -2.57 7.07 -5.56
C GLU A 182 -3.81 7.79 -5.03
N ARG A 183 -4.99 7.57 -5.64
CA ARG A 183 -6.27 8.12 -5.14
C ARG A 183 -6.66 7.55 -3.79
N GLN A 184 -6.51 6.24 -3.59
CA GLN A 184 -6.78 5.60 -2.30
C GLN A 184 -5.84 6.12 -1.21
N MET A 185 -4.56 6.34 -1.54
CA MET A 185 -3.58 6.92 -0.61
C MET A 185 -3.95 8.34 -0.22
N LEU A 186 -4.34 9.18 -1.18
CA LEU A 186 -4.76 10.56 -0.90
C LEU A 186 -6.04 10.61 -0.06
N ALA A 187 -7.03 9.77 -0.39
CA ALA A 187 -8.26 9.67 0.41
C ALA A 187 -7.96 9.20 1.84
N MET A 188 -7.03 8.26 2.01
CA MET A 188 -6.60 7.80 3.32
C MET A 188 -5.90 8.92 4.09
N GLU A 189 -5.02 9.70 3.45
CA GLU A 189 -4.33 10.82 4.08
C GLU A 189 -5.30 11.91 4.57
N GLU A 190 -6.33 12.23 3.78
CA GLU A 190 -7.42 13.12 4.20
C GLU A 190 -8.18 12.56 5.42
N GLU A 191 -8.48 11.26 5.44
CA GLU A 191 -9.12 10.62 6.60
C GLU A 191 -8.24 10.70 7.86
N LEU A 192 -6.93 10.49 7.74
CA LEU A 192 -5.99 10.64 8.85
C LEU A 192 -5.99 12.08 9.39
N GLU A 193 -5.98 13.08 8.50
CA GLU A 193 -6.01 14.48 8.90
C GLU A 193 -7.34 14.84 9.59
N GLN A 194 -8.47 14.39 9.05
CA GLN A 194 -9.79 14.57 9.66
C GLN A 194 -9.87 13.92 11.04
N ALA A 195 -9.35 12.70 11.19
CA ALA A 195 -9.31 12.00 12.47
C ALA A 195 -8.53 12.82 13.51
N ARG A 196 -7.35 13.35 13.16
CA ARG A 196 -6.56 14.17 14.07
C ARG A 196 -7.25 15.50 14.42
N ARG A 197 -7.85 16.17 13.44
CA ARG A 197 -8.63 17.41 13.64
C ARG A 197 -9.82 17.21 14.56
N SER A 198 -10.56 16.11 14.42
CA SER A 198 -11.72 15.80 15.27
C SER A 198 -11.34 15.66 16.75
N VAL A 199 -10.19 15.03 17.04
CA VAL A 199 -9.66 14.90 18.40
C VAL A 199 -9.26 16.25 18.96
N ALA A 200 -8.53 17.06 18.17
CA ALA A 200 -8.11 18.39 18.58
C ALA A 200 -9.31 19.30 18.93
N LEU A 201 -10.35 19.30 18.09
CA LEU A 201 -11.58 20.04 18.35
C LEU A 201 -12.28 19.60 19.64
N SER A 202 -12.34 18.30 19.90
CA SER A 202 -12.95 17.76 21.13
C SER A 202 -12.16 18.18 22.37
N ARG A 203 -10.82 18.15 22.31
CA ARG A 203 -9.94 18.63 23.40
C ARG A 203 -10.10 20.13 23.66
N ILE A 204 -10.19 20.95 22.61
CA ILE A 204 -10.44 22.39 22.74
C ILE A 204 -11.81 22.66 23.36
N ALA A 205 -12.82 21.84 23.07
CA ALA A 205 -14.16 21.94 23.66
C ALA A 205 -14.21 21.59 25.16
N GLY A 206 -13.10 21.11 25.74
CA GLY A 206 -12.99 20.78 27.16
C GLY A 206 -13.23 19.32 27.50
N ASP A 207 -13.33 18.44 26.50
CA ASP A 207 -13.42 17.01 26.74
C ASP A 207 -12.07 16.48 27.23
N ALA A 208 -12.03 16.07 28.50
CA ALA A 208 -10.83 15.50 29.09
C ALA A 208 -10.69 14.03 28.69
N ALA A 209 -9.57 13.70 28.04
CA ALA A 209 -9.13 12.31 27.94
C ALA A 209 -8.80 11.85 29.37
N GLY A 210 -9.60 10.91 29.91
CA GLY A 210 -9.26 10.26 31.16
C GLY A 210 -7.90 9.56 31.07
N GLU A 211 -7.29 9.26 32.21
CA GLU A 211 -6.03 8.54 32.27
C GLU A 211 -6.26 7.10 31.80
N ILE A 212 -5.94 6.83 30.53
CA ILE A 212 -6.13 5.52 29.91
C ILE A 212 -4.84 4.72 30.09
N SER A 213 -4.89 3.72 30.96
CA SER A 213 -3.76 2.81 31.21
C SER A 213 -3.65 1.71 30.16
N VAL A 214 -4.79 1.22 29.65
CA VAL A 214 -4.87 0.11 28.70
C VAL A 214 -5.89 0.44 27.61
N VAL A 215 -5.48 0.28 26.37
CA VAL A 215 -6.33 0.33 25.18
C VAL A 215 -6.49 -1.08 24.67
N GLU A 216 -7.73 -1.54 24.52
CA GLU A 216 -8.03 -2.85 23.96
C GLU A 216 -9.01 -2.65 22.81
N SER A 217 -8.65 -3.15 21.63
CA SER A 217 -9.50 -3.09 20.47
C SER A 217 -10.59 -4.15 20.56
N GLU A 218 -11.71 -3.89 19.89
CA GLU A 218 -12.63 -4.98 19.53
C GLU A 218 -11.94 -5.88 18.49
N CYS A 219 -12.44 -7.11 18.33
CA CYS A 219 -12.01 -7.96 17.23
C CYS A 219 -12.33 -7.29 15.89
N PHE A 220 -11.36 -7.24 14.99
CA PHE A 220 -11.53 -6.65 13.66
C PHE A 220 -10.87 -7.51 12.58
N ASP A 221 -11.42 -7.38 11.38
CA ASP A 221 -10.84 -7.95 10.17
C ASP A 221 -10.15 -6.82 9.38
N LEU A 222 -8.95 -7.09 8.87
CA LEU A 222 -8.21 -6.17 8.01
C LEU A 222 -8.41 -6.59 6.55
N PRO A 223 -9.22 -5.85 5.76
CA PRO A 223 -9.42 -6.20 4.36
C PRO A 223 -8.16 -5.96 3.53
N ASN A 224 -7.93 -6.77 2.50
CA ASN A 224 -6.85 -6.58 1.55
C ASN A 224 -7.20 -5.46 0.54
N PRO A 225 -6.41 -4.36 0.47
CA PRO A 225 -6.65 -3.29 -0.49
C PRO A 225 -6.60 -3.75 -1.95
N GLY A 226 -5.83 -4.80 -2.26
CA GLY A 226 -5.70 -5.38 -3.60
C GLY A 226 -6.86 -6.30 -4.01
N GLY A 227 -7.84 -6.50 -3.13
CA GLY A 227 -8.88 -7.53 -3.27
C GLY A 227 -8.38 -8.92 -2.85
N GLY A 228 -9.31 -9.87 -2.77
CA GLY A 228 -9.03 -11.22 -2.28
C GLY A 228 -9.36 -11.38 -0.79
N GLU A 229 -8.68 -12.32 -0.13
CA GLU A 229 -8.89 -12.63 1.29
C GLU A 229 -8.38 -11.50 2.20
N ASN A 230 -8.90 -11.44 3.41
CA ASN A 230 -8.48 -10.45 4.40
C ASN A 230 -7.01 -10.70 4.81
N LEU A 231 -6.27 -9.61 5.02
CA LEU A 231 -4.89 -9.66 5.53
C LEU A 231 -4.85 -10.17 6.97
N LEU A 232 -5.85 -9.84 7.77
CA LEU A 232 -6.05 -10.34 9.14
C LEU A 232 -7.53 -10.66 9.35
N GLU A 233 -7.81 -11.78 10.02
CA GLU A 233 -9.15 -12.18 10.45
C GLU A 233 -9.19 -12.28 11.98
N ASP A 234 -10.25 -11.75 12.59
CA ASP A 234 -10.52 -11.82 14.04
C ASP A 234 -9.31 -11.36 14.90
N ALA A 235 -8.64 -10.30 14.47
CA ALA A 235 -7.48 -9.75 15.15
C ALA A 235 -7.90 -8.85 16.32
N ASN A 236 -7.13 -8.88 17.41
CA ASN A 236 -7.29 -8.02 18.57
C ASN A 236 -5.95 -7.36 18.91
N ILE A 237 -5.99 -6.06 19.21
CA ILE A 237 -4.85 -5.27 19.64
C ILE A 237 -5.07 -4.83 21.08
N ARG A 238 -4.12 -5.15 21.95
CA ARG A 238 -4.07 -4.67 23.32
C ARG A 238 -2.79 -3.91 23.59
N LEU A 239 -2.91 -2.64 23.89
CA LEU A 239 -1.81 -1.71 24.12
C LEU A 239 -1.86 -1.17 25.55
N VAL A 240 -0.72 -1.09 26.21
CA VAL A 240 -0.57 -0.51 27.54
C VAL A 240 0.20 0.80 27.39
N SER A 241 -0.30 1.84 28.05
CA SER A 241 0.30 3.18 28.00
C SER A 241 1.74 3.16 28.50
N GLY A 242 2.64 3.84 27.78
CA GLY A 242 4.06 3.96 28.12
C GLY A 242 4.95 2.80 27.62
N HIS A 243 4.39 1.80 26.94
CA HIS A 243 5.17 0.73 26.32
C HIS A 243 5.50 1.03 24.86
N ARG A 244 6.64 0.49 24.41
CA ARG A 244 7.03 0.45 23.00
C ARG A 244 6.78 -0.96 22.47
N TYR A 245 6.13 -1.06 21.32
CA TYR A 245 5.74 -2.31 20.70
C TYR A 245 6.39 -2.43 19.33
N GLY A 246 6.98 -3.57 19.02
CA GLY A 246 7.43 -3.90 17.66
C GLY A 246 6.38 -4.78 16.97
N LEU A 247 5.89 -4.36 15.81
CA LEU A 247 5.13 -5.20 14.89
C LEU A 247 6.12 -5.83 13.90
N ILE A 248 6.30 -7.14 14.01
CA ILE A 248 7.23 -7.90 13.16
C ILE A 248 6.41 -8.80 12.22
N GLY A 249 6.83 -8.88 10.96
CA GLY A 249 6.17 -9.73 9.97
C GLY A 249 6.86 -9.67 8.62
N ARG A 250 6.58 -10.65 7.76
CA ARG A 250 7.08 -10.68 6.37
C ARG A 250 6.56 -9.48 5.57
N ASN A 251 7.33 -9.06 4.58
CA ASN A 251 6.96 -7.96 3.70
C ASN A 251 5.70 -8.30 2.92
N GLY A 252 4.87 -7.29 2.64
CA GLY A 252 3.61 -7.50 1.92
C GLY A 252 2.47 -8.13 2.73
N LYS A 253 2.69 -8.52 4.01
CA LYS A 253 1.62 -9.07 4.87
C LYS A 253 0.74 -8.00 5.53
N GLY A 254 0.81 -6.74 5.10
CA GLY A 254 -0.12 -5.70 5.52
C GLY A 254 0.25 -4.89 6.77
N LYS A 255 1.52 -4.91 7.21
CA LYS A 255 2.00 -4.12 8.37
C LYS A 255 1.65 -2.62 8.26
N SER A 256 2.09 -1.98 7.19
CA SER A 256 1.79 -0.57 6.88
C SER A 256 0.30 -0.31 6.68
N THR A 257 -0.44 -1.29 6.15
CA THR A 257 -1.89 -1.20 5.98
C THR A 257 -2.58 -1.22 7.35
N LEU A 258 -2.15 -2.06 8.27
CA LEU A 258 -2.66 -2.13 9.64
C LEU A 258 -2.41 -0.80 10.38
N LEU A 259 -1.18 -0.27 10.32
CA LEU A 259 -0.85 1.01 10.96
C LEU A 259 -1.73 2.17 10.46
N ARG A 260 -1.90 2.28 9.13
CA ARG A 260 -2.81 3.26 8.54
C ARG A 260 -4.25 3.05 8.99
N TRP A 261 -4.70 1.80 9.08
CA TRP A 261 -6.06 1.48 9.53
C TRP A 261 -6.33 1.91 10.98
N ILE A 262 -5.33 1.73 11.85
CA ILE A 262 -5.36 2.20 13.23
C ILE A 262 -5.35 3.73 13.27
N ALA A 263 -4.44 4.37 12.53
CA ALA A 263 -4.31 5.83 12.47
C ALA A 263 -5.59 6.53 11.98
N ALA A 264 -6.26 5.95 10.99
CA ALA A 264 -7.56 6.41 10.47
C ALA A 264 -8.73 6.10 11.42
N ARG A 265 -8.48 5.52 12.59
CA ARG A 265 -9.49 5.14 13.59
C ARG A 265 -10.57 4.18 13.07
N ARG A 266 -10.23 3.37 12.07
CA ARG A 266 -11.14 2.35 11.53
C ARG A 266 -11.26 1.14 12.45
N VAL A 267 -10.27 0.92 13.33
CA VAL A 267 -10.32 -0.07 14.41
C VAL A 267 -11.10 0.46 15.60
N LYS A 268 -12.12 -0.27 16.04
CA LYS A 268 -12.93 0.06 17.23
C LYS A 268 -12.20 -0.30 18.53
N GLY A 269 -12.57 0.38 19.62
CA GLY A 269 -12.00 0.18 20.96
C GLY A 269 -10.95 1.22 21.35
N PHE A 270 -10.40 1.98 20.38
CA PHE A 270 -9.53 3.11 20.68
C PHE A 270 -10.32 4.33 21.20
N PRO A 271 -9.97 4.89 22.38
CA PRO A 271 -10.70 6.01 22.99
C PRO A 271 -10.73 7.26 22.11
N SER A 272 -11.92 7.86 21.90
CA SER A 272 -12.15 8.95 20.94
C SER A 272 -11.26 10.18 21.15
N LEU A 273 -10.88 10.48 22.39
CA LEU A 273 -10.07 11.65 22.74
C LEU A 273 -8.56 11.41 22.65
N MET A 274 -8.14 10.17 22.37
CA MET A 274 -6.74 9.80 22.23
C MET A 274 -6.20 10.29 20.88
N SER A 275 -5.12 11.07 20.91
CA SER A 275 -4.46 11.58 19.70
C SER A 275 -3.47 10.56 19.16
N MET A 276 -3.55 10.32 17.85
CA MET A 276 -2.66 9.40 17.14
C MET A 276 -1.92 10.17 16.06
N HIS A 277 -0.64 9.87 15.86
CA HIS A 277 0.13 10.38 14.74
C HIS A 277 0.79 9.21 14.01
N TYR A 278 0.65 9.20 12.69
CA TYR A 278 1.25 8.20 11.82
C TYR A 278 2.37 8.84 11.01
N VAL A 279 3.54 8.22 11.02
CA VAL A 279 4.67 8.59 10.18
C VAL A 279 4.86 7.48 9.16
N ALA A 280 4.68 7.83 7.89
CA ALA A 280 4.89 6.92 6.77
C ALA A 280 6.40 6.70 6.52
N GLN A 281 6.72 5.53 5.97
CA GLN A 281 8.07 5.18 5.52
C GLN A 281 8.63 6.17 4.50
N GLU A 282 7.79 6.62 3.57
CA GLU A 282 8.17 7.61 2.56
C GLU A 282 7.12 8.71 2.44
N ILE A 283 7.61 9.92 2.20
CA ILE A 283 6.75 11.07 1.89
C ILE A 283 6.87 11.34 0.40
N PRO A 284 5.82 11.05 -0.39
CA PRO A 284 5.82 11.30 -1.82
C PRO A 284 5.87 12.80 -2.10
N LEU A 285 6.61 13.20 -3.14
CA LEU A 285 6.72 14.61 -3.54
C LEU A 285 5.37 15.24 -3.92
N ALA A 286 4.39 14.41 -4.31
CA ALA A 286 3.04 14.83 -4.64
C ALA A 286 2.25 15.34 -3.42
N ALA A 287 2.52 14.82 -2.22
CA ALA A 287 1.86 15.24 -0.98
C ALA A 287 2.42 16.56 -0.42
N ILE A 288 3.54 17.05 -0.95
CA ILE A 288 4.24 18.23 -0.44
C ILE A 288 3.83 19.46 -1.25
N ASN A 289 3.22 20.44 -0.59
CA ASN A 289 2.92 21.72 -1.21
C ASN A 289 4.20 22.48 -1.56
N GLU A 290 4.12 23.30 -2.60
CA GLU A 290 5.24 24.13 -3.04
C GLU A 290 5.58 25.21 -2.02
N GLY A 291 6.89 25.42 -1.81
CA GLY A 291 7.39 26.47 -0.93
C GLY A 291 7.26 26.20 0.58
N ILE A 292 6.78 25.04 1.01
CA ILE A 292 6.78 24.70 2.45
C ILE A 292 8.21 24.40 2.92
N HIS A 293 8.64 25.04 4.00
CA HIS A 293 9.90 24.77 4.67
C HIS A 293 9.74 23.75 5.82
N PRO A 294 10.83 23.09 6.25
CA PRO A 294 10.80 22.13 7.36
C PRO A 294 10.15 22.65 8.64
N VAL A 295 10.48 23.89 9.03
CA VAL A 295 9.93 24.50 10.25
C VAL A 295 8.42 24.66 10.16
N ASP A 296 7.91 25.12 9.01
CA ASP A 296 6.47 25.29 8.78
C ASP A 296 5.73 23.95 8.84
N MET A 297 6.34 22.88 8.31
CA MET A 297 5.76 21.53 8.37
C MET A 297 5.62 21.03 9.82
N VAL A 298 6.63 21.27 10.66
CA VAL A 298 6.60 20.92 12.09
C VAL A 298 5.55 21.74 12.83
N LEU A 299 5.44 23.05 12.54
CA LEU A 299 4.43 23.91 13.16
C LEU A 299 3.01 23.52 12.77
N LYS A 300 2.78 23.10 11.52
CA LYS A 300 1.48 22.59 11.05
C LYS A 300 1.08 21.27 11.68
N ALA A 301 2.03 20.53 12.24
CA ALA A 301 1.73 19.28 12.92
C ALA A 301 0.93 19.49 14.22
N ASP A 302 1.07 20.68 14.82
CA ASP A 302 0.29 21.10 15.99
C ASP A 302 -1.08 21.66 15.55
N ILE A 303 -2.03 20.75 15.39
CA ILE A 303 -3.38 21.04 14.94
C ILE A 303 -4.13 21.90 15.95
N GLU A 304 -3.87 21.73 17.25
CA GLU A 304 -4.52 22.53 18.29
C GLU A 304 -4.13 24.00 18.15
N ARG A 305 -2.83 24.28 17.98
CA ARG A 305 -2.32 25.62 17.70
C ARG A 305 -2.92 26.20 16.43
N GLU A 306 -2.99 25.43 15.34
CA GLU A 306 -3.54 25.90 14.06
C GLU A 306 -5.01 26.31 14.21
N LEU A 307 -5.84 25.45 14.82
CA LEU A 307 -7.26 25.72 15.05
C LEU A 307 -7.48 26.95 15.95
N LEU A 308 -6.66 27.12 16.99
CA LEU A 308 -6.76 28.26 17.90
C LEU A 308 -6.36 29.58 17.20
N LEU A 309 -5.32 29.57 16.37
CA LEU A 309 -4.90 30.75 15.59
C LEU A 309 -5.95 31.12 14.53
N GLU A 310 -6.56 30.13 13.86
CA GLU A 310 -7.69 30.37 12.96
C GLU A 310 -8.88 30.95 13.73
N ARG A 311 -9.21 30.37 14.89
CA ARG A 311 -10.30 30.83 15.73
C ARG A 311 -10.09 32.27 16.19
N GLN A 312 -8.89 32.62 16.64
CA GLN A 312 -8.51 33.98 16.99
C GLN A 312 -8.76 34.95 15.84
N LYS A 313 -8.25 34.65 14.64
CA LYS A 313 -8.43 35.50 13.45
C LYS A 313 -9.90 35.69 13.07
N THR A 314 -10.73 34.64 13.22
CA THR A 314 -12.17 34.77 12.95
C THR A 314 -12.86 35.70 13.94
N LEU A 315 -12.60 35.54 15.24
CA LEU A 315 -13.19 36.38 16.28
C LEU A 315 -12.74 37.85 16.18
N GLU A 316 -11.48 38.10 15.83
CA GLU A 316 -10.97 39.45 15.57
C GLU A 316 -11.65 40.09 14.35
N ARG A 317 -11.86 39.33 13.27
CA ARG A 317 -12.57 39.80 12.09
C ARG A 317 -14.03 40.14 12.40
N ASP A 318 -14.71 39.27 13.13
CA ASP A 318 -16.12 39.46 13.51
C ASP A 318 -16.28 40.70 14.41
N ALA A 319 -15.36 40.90 15.35
CA ALA A 319 -15.34 42.09 16.21
C ALA A 319 -15.14 43.41 15.43
N MET A 320 -14.38 43.37 14.32
CA MET A 320 -14.18 44.52 13.43
C MET A 320 -15.39 44.78 12.51
N SER A 321 -16.15 43.74 12.17
CA SER A 321 -17.36 43.82 11.31
C SER A 321 -18.58 44.38 12.05
N ASP A 322 -18.80 43.98 13.30
CA ASP A 322 -20.03 44.31 14.05
C ASP A 322 -20.02 45.71 14.71
N GLY A 323 -19.04 46.58 14.39
CA GLY A 323 -18.99 47.95 14.89
C GLY A 323 -18.72 48.07 16.40
N GLY A 324 -18.31 46.98 17.05
CA GLY A 324 -17.96 46.91 18.46
C GLY A 324 -17.83 45.45 18.91
N THR A 325 -16.93 45.20 19.85
CA THR A 325 -16.75 43.86 20.42
C THR A 325 -17.96 43.50 21.28
N SER A 326 -18.84 42.63 20.77
CA SER A 326 -19.85 41.99 21.61
C SER A 326 -19.17 41.36 22.84
N HIS A 327 -19.78 41.52 24.02
CA HIS A 327 -19.21 41.00 25.27
C HIS A 327 -18.94 39.49 25.19
N GLU A 328 -19.78 38.75 24.47
CA GLU A 328 -19.60 37.31 24.25
C GLU A 328 -18.38 36.99 23.37
N SER A 329 -18.13 37.76 22.31
CA SER A 329 -16.96 37.58 21.44
C SER A 329 -15.67 37.94 22.17
N ALA A 330 -15.70 38.93 23.06
CA ALA A 330 -14.56 39.29 23.91
C ALA A 330 -14.18 38.15 24.87
N LEU A 331 -15.16 37.51 25.51
CA LEU A 331 -14.92 36.36 26.41
C LEU A 331 -14.33 35.17 25.64
N LYS A 332 -14.92 34.81 24.50
CA LYS A 332 -14.39 33.73 23.63
C LYS A 332 -12.96 34.01 23.16
N LEU A 333 -12.65 35.26 22.82
CA LEU A 333 -11.29 35.65 22.43
C LEU A 333 -10.32 35.53 23.59
N ALA A 334 -10.73 35.91 24.81
CA ALA A 334 -9.92 35.76 26.01
C ALA A 334 -9.59 34.28 26.29
N ASP A 335 -10.59 33.39 26.19
CA ASP A 335 -10.40 31.94 26.36
C ASP A 335 -9.40 31.37 25.34
N VAL A 336 -9.50 31.79 24.08
CA VAL A 336 -8.57 31.36 23.00
C VAL A 336 -7.16 31.87 23.26
N VAL A 337 -7.00 33.12 23.67
CA VAL A 337 -5.69 33.71 23.98
C VAL A 337 -5.06 33.03 25.20
N GLU A 338 -5.85 32.75 26.24
CA GLU A 338 -5.40 31.98 27.40
C GLU A 338 -4.91 30.59 26.99
N ARG A 339 -5.65 29.91 26.12
CA ARG A 339 -5.24 28.59 25.61
C ARG A 339 -3.97 28.66 24.76
N LEU A 340 -3.82 29.67 23.89
CA LEU A 340 -2.60 29.90 23.10
C LEU A 340 -1.38 30.17 23.97
N MET A 341 -1.55 30.91 25.07
CA MET A 341 -0.51 31.13 26.07
C MET A 341 -0.15 29.83 26.81
N ALA A 342 -1.15 29.02 27.18
CA ALA A 342 -0.95 27.76 27.86
C ALA A 342 -0.13 26.75 27.04
N ILE A 343 -0.29 26.75 25.71
CA ILE A 343 0.50 25.90 24.79
C ILE A 343 1.81 26.56 24.33
N ASP A 344 2.13 27.76 24.83
CA ASP A 344 3.29 28.56 24.43
C ASP A 344 3.38 28.69 22.89
N ALA A 345 2.31 29.18 22.27
CA ALA A 345 2.18 29.28 20.82
C ALA A 345 3.19 30.25 20.18
N ASP A 346 3.66 31.27 20.92
CA ASP A 346 4.65 32.25 20.44
C ASP A 346 6.06 31.66 20.42
N GLY A 347 6.42 30.82 21.40
CA GLY A 347 7.70 30.12 21.43
C GLY A 347 7.79 28.94 20.46
N SER A 348 6.70 28.58 19.78
CA SER A 348 6.59 27.33 19.00
C SER A 348 7.62 27.24 17.88
N GLU A 349 7.92 28.35 17.21
CA GLU A 349 8.89 28.39 16.11
C GLU A 349 10.31 28.09 16.61
N GLY A 350 10.71 28.70 17.73
CA GLY A 350 12.00 28.44 18.35
C GLY A 350 12.14 26.98 18.79
N ARG A 351 11.08 26.40 19.37
CA ARG A 351 11.05 24.98 19.75
C ARG A 351 11.13 24.05 18.54
N ALA A 352 10.37 24.34 17.47
CA ALA A 352 10.38 23.55 16.24
C ALA A 352 11.76 23.56 15.58
N ARG A 353 12.39 24.75 15.49
CA ARG A 353 13.76 24.89 14.98
C ARG A 353 14.74 24.11 15.83
N ALA A 354 14.72 24.26 17.16
CA ALA A 354 15.61 23.55 18.06
C ALA A 354 15.49 22.02 17.93
N MET A 355 14.26 21.51 17.77
CA MET A 355 14.00 20.09 17.53
C MET A 355 14.60 19.60 16.21
N LEU A 356 14.40 20.34 15.11
CA LEU A 356 15.01 19.99 13.83
C LEU A 356 16.55 20.03 13.90
N VAL A 357 17.13 21.03 14.55
CA VAL A 357 18.60 21.07 14.77
C VAL A 357 19.07 19.84 15.56
N SER A 358 18.33 19.41 16.59
CA SER A 358 18.68 18.21 17.36
C SER A 358 18.64 16.90 16.53
N LEU A 359 17.85 16.88 15.45
CA LEU A 359 17.77 15.77 14.48
C LEU A 359 18.81 15.87 13.35
N GLY A 360 19.71 16.86 13.43
CA GLY A 360 20.84 17.05 12.52
C GLY A 360 20.61 18.06 11.39
N PHE A 361 19.52 18.84 11.40
CA PHE A 361 19.28 19.85 10.36
C PHE A 361 20.21 21.06 10.52
N SER A 362 20.89 21.42 9.44
CA SER A 362 21.65 22.68 9.34
C SER A 362 20.73 23.85 8.93
N GLU A 363 21.17 25.09 9.17
CA GLU A 363 20.47 26.30 8.72
C GLU A 363 20.24 26.34 7.19
N GLU A 364 21.15 25.73 6.42
CA GLU A 364 20.98 25.57 4.98
C GLU A 364 19.85 24.60 4.61
N LEU A 365 19.64 23.53 5.39
CA LEU A 365 18.56 22.58 5.16
C LEU A 365 17.21 23.15 5.62
N LEU A 366 17.20 23.91 6.71
CA LEU A 366 16.00 24.58 7.22
C LEU A 366 15.46 25.64 6.24
N SER A 367 16.34 26.30 5.49
CA SER A 367 15.97 27.31 4.49
C SER A 367 15.61 26.71 3.12
N ARG A 368 15.80 25.41 2.91
CA ARG A 368 15.38 24.73 1.66
C ARG A 368 13.90 24.34 1.74
N PRO A 369 13.19 24.34 0.60
CA PRO A 369 11.83 23.81 0.56
C PRO A 369 11.84 22.29 0.68
N MET A 370 10.77 21.71 1.25
CA MET A 370 10.62 20.27 1.47
C MET A 370 10.82 19.41 0.21
N LYS A 371 10.39 19.91 -0.97
CA LYS A 371 10.59 19.22 -2.25
C LYS A 371 12.06 19.07 -2.67
N ALA A 372 12.96 19.92 -2.14
CA ALA A 372 14.40 19.90 -2.45
C ALA A 372 15.22 19.02 -1.48
N LEU A 373 14.59 18.46 -0.45
CA LEU A 373 15.25 17.56 0.50
C LEU A 373 15.22 16.11 0.00
N SER A 374 16.20 15.28 0.42
CA SER A 374 16.17 13.84 0.13
C SER A 374 15.03 13.14 0.87
N GLY A 375 14.67 11.93 0.44
CA GLY A 375 13.61 11.12 1.09
C GLY A 375 13.83 10.98 2.59
N GLY A 376 15.02 10.57 3.01
CA GLY A 376 15.37 10.44 4.43
C GLY A 376 15.26 11.75 5.22
N TRP A 377 15.66 12.89 4.65
CA TRP A 377 15.46 14.19 5.30
C TRP A 377 13.98 14.54 5.44
N ARG A 378 13.14 14.23 4.43
CA ARG A 378 11.69 14.46 4.51
C ARG A 378 11.06 13.62 5.62
N VAL A 379 11.44 12.35 5.72
CA VAL A 379 10.98 11.44 6.78
C VAL A 379 11.42 11.95 8.16
N ARG A 380 12.65 12.46 8.30
CA ARG A 380 13.09 13.11 9.55
C ARG A 380 12.27 14.35 9.90
N VAL A 381 11.84 15.16 8.92
CA VAL A 381 10.91 16.27 9.18
C VAL A 381 9.55 15.75 9.65
N ALA A 382 9.00 14.68 9.06
CA ALA A 382 7.75 14.10 9.53
C ALA A 382 7.86 13.50 10.94
N LEU A 383 8.99 12.87 11.27
CA LEU A 383 9.27 12.43 12.64
C LEU A 383 9.32 13.63 13.60
N ALA A 384 10.02 14.71 13.23
CA ALA A 384 10.05 15.95 14.02
C ALA A 384 8.64 16.52 14.22
N ALA A 385 7.83 16.58 13.15
CA ALA A 385 6.44 17.02 13.18
C ALA A 385 5.60 16.15 14.13
N ALA A 386 5.75 14.83 14.07
CA ALA A 386 5.03 13.91 14.93
C ALA A 386 5.41 14.07 16.40
N LEU A 387 6.70 14.19 16.71
CA LEU A 387 7.20 14.42 18.07
C LEU A 387 6.79 15.80 18.61
N PHE A 388 6.79 16.83 17.76
CA PHE A 388 6.36 18.18 18.12
C PHE A 388 4.88 18.23 18.51
N ALA A 389 4.03 17.50 17.81
CA ALA A 389 2.60 17.40 18.08
C ALA A 389 2.26 16.67 19.40
N LYS A 390 3.23 15.95 20.00
CA LYS A 390 3.07 15.18 21.25
C LYS A 390 1.79 14.32 21.29
N PRO A 391 1.62 13.38 20.34
CA PRO A 391 0.48 12.47 20.32
C PRO A 391 0.54 11.48 21.49
N ASP A 392 -0.60 10.92 21.89
CA ASP A 392 -0.65 9.83 22.88
C ASP A 392 -0.14 8.50 22.28
N ILE A 393 -0.39 8.29 20.98
CA ILE A 393 0.13 7.15 20.23
C ILE A 393 0.89 7.65 19.01
N LEU A 394 2.15 7.24 18.90
CA LEU A 394 2.98 7.44 17.72
C LEU A 394 3.12 6.10 16.98
N LEU A 395 2.66 6.08 15.73
CA LEU A 395 2.74 4.93 14.83
C LEU A 395 3.85 5.22 13.83
N LEU A 396 4.90 4.41 13.84
CA LEU A 396 6.07 4.58 12.98
C LEU A 396 6.15 3.43 12.00
N ASP A 397 6.01 3.73 10.71
CA ASP A 397 6.12 2.75 9.64
C ASP A 397 7.55 2.77 9.08
N GLU A 398 8.34 1.75 9.42
CA GLU A 398 9.69 1.50 8.89
C GLU A 398 10.61 2.75 8.84
N VAL A 399 10.78 3.41 9.98
CA VAL A 399 11.77 4.49 10.16
C VAL A 399 13.10 3.92 10.67
N GLY A 400 13.85 3.31 9.77
CA GLY A 400 15.25 2.89 9.97
C GLY A 400 16.16 3.55 8.93
N GLY A 401 17.40 3.85 9.30
CA GLY A 401 18.41 4.32 8.33
C GLY A 401 18.70 3.25 7.26
N GLU A 402 19.30 3.65 6.13
CA GLU A 402 19.60 2.80 4.97
C GLU A 402 20.54 1.59 5.23
N GLU A 403 20.86 1.24 6.46
CA GLU A 403 21.76 0.14 6.81
C GLU A 403 20.99 -0.95 7.58
N GLU A 404 21.21 -2.21 7.18
CA GLU A 404 20.59 -3.45 7.69
C GLU A 404 19.28 -3.87 7.02
N LYS A 405 19.42 -4.35 5.78
CA LYS A 405 18.44 -5.22 5.11
C LYS A 405 18.63 -6.66 5.61
N GLU A 406 18.01 -7.08 6.70
CA GLU A 406 17.77 -8.53 6.88
C GLU A 406 16.58 -8.90 7.76
N GLU A 407 16.11 -8.08 8.70
CA GLU A 407 14.83 -8.32 9.40
C GLU A 407 14.11 -6.98 9.63
N GLN A 408 12.86 -6.87 9.15
CA GLN A 408 12.14 -5.59 9.15
C GLN A 408 11.22 -5.44 10.38
N GLU A 409 11.59 -4.53 11.28
CA GLU A 409 10.82 -4.17 12.47
C GLU A 409 9.99 -2.89 12.23
N VAL A 410 8.73 -2.90 12.64
CA VAL A 410 7.85 -1.73 12.64
C VAL A 410 7.62 -1.32 14.09
N GLU A 411 7.99 -0.10 14.51
CA GLU A 411 7.82 0.34 15.89
C GLU A 411 6.50 1.11 16.11
N ILE A 412 5.70 0.66 17.06
CA ILE A 412 4.58 1.40 17.65
C ILE A 412 5.09 1.97 18.97
N LEU A 413 5.23 3.29 19.02
CA LEU A 413 5.78 3.99 20.17
C LEU A 413 4.63 4.70 20.91
N ILE A 414 4.23 4.17 22.07
CA ILE A 414 3.19 4.82 22.88
C ILE A 414 3.88 5.78 23.84
N LEU A 415 3.81 7.06 23.51
CA LEU A 415 4.41 8.12 24.30
C LEU A 415 3.49 8.48 25.45
N GLN A 416 4.03 8.47 26.67
CA GLN A 416 3.38 9.13 27.79
C GLN A 416 3.51 10.65 27.63
N PRO A 417 2.57 11.45 28.15
CA PRO A 417 2.69 12.91 28.21
C PRO A 417 3.78 13.41 29.20
N THR A 418 4.80 12.60 29.50
CA THR A 418 5.94 13.00 30.34
C THR A 418 7.14 13.39 29.48
N ASN A 419 7.56 14.65 29.67
CA ASN A 419 8.50 15.49 28.93
C ASN A 419 9.92 14.97 28.57
N HIS A 420 10.23 13.68 28.59
CA HIS A 420 11.57 13.21 28.26
C HIS A 420 11.57 11.96 27.38
N LEU A 421 11.71 12.15 26.07
CA LEU A 421 12.33 11.13 25.21
C LEU A 421 13.85 11.22 25.40
N SER A 422 14.44 10.12 25.83
CA SER A 422 15.86 9.85 25.60
C SER A 422 15.93 9.07 24.29
N ILE A 423 16.57 9.62 23.28
CA ILE A 423 16.91 8.92 22.03
C ILE A 423 18.04 7.94 22.33
#